data_AF-A0A381XW48-F1
#
_entry.id   AF-A0A381XW48-F1
#
_cell.length_a   1.000
_cell.length_b   1.000
_cell.length_c   1.000
_cell.angle_alpha   90.00
_cell.angle_beta   90.00
_cell.angle_gamma   90.00
#
_symmetry.space_group_name_H-M   'P 1'
#
loop_
_entity.id
_entity.type
_entity.pdbx_description
1 polymer ?
#
loop_
_entity_poly.entity_id
_entity_poly.type
_entity_poly.pdbx_seq_one_letter_code
_entity_poly.pdbx_strand_id
1 'polypeptide(L)'
;MTLSLVCRLQAVMFALFGVFMLVSPDAMMASFNVGGNDMAADLLRGMSLMVLAIAYISWHVPTWAGDNLKTVGMFFAIWHVFYLVLSAYQMSTGSFPSDTANIAGNLGPDVVFAILFFWKSRADA
;
A
#
# COMPACT_ATOMS: atom_id res chain seq x y z
N MET A 1 13.23 -6.67 14.19
CA MET A 1 12.11 -5.75 13.90
C MET A 1 10.88 -6.16 14.70
N THR A 2 10.10 -5.22 15.25
CA THR A 2 8.84 -5.49 15.98
C THR A 2 7.64 -5.33 15.04
N LEU A 3 6.49 -5.95 15.36
CA LEU A 3 5.27 -5.81 14.55
C LEU A 3 4.81 -4.33 14.49
N SER A 4 4.94 -3.60 15.59
CA SER A 4 4.68 -2.15 15.65
C SER A 4 5.53 -1.35 14.66
N LEU A 5 6.79 -1.75 14.46
CA LEU A 5 7.67 -1.10 13.49
C LEU A 5 7.23 -1.40 12.05
N VAL A 6 6.74 -2.61 11.76
CA VAL A 6 6.17 -2.94 10.44
C VAL A 6 4.97 -2.04 10.14
N CYS A 7 4.05 -1.85 11.10
CA CYS A 7 2.91 -0.94 10.94
C CYS A 7 3.34 0.51 10.64
N ARG A 8 4.37 1.01 11.34
CA ARG A 8 4.89 2.37 11.12
C ARG A 8 5.60 2.52 9.76
N LEU A 9 6.30 1.49 9.30
CA LEU A 9 6.90 1.49 7.96
C LEU A 9 5.83 1.51 6.86
N GLN A 10 4.78 0.70 7.00
CA GLN A 10 3.61 0.74 6.10
C GLN A 10 2.98 2.13 6.09
N ALA A 11 2.80 2.73 7.28
CA ALA A 11 2.25 4.07 7.42
C ALA A 11 3.07 5.12 6.65
N VAL A 12 4.39 5.11 6.76
CA VAL A 12 5.26 6.04 6.03
C VAL A 12 5.12 5.84 4.53
N MET A 13 5.09 4.59 4.06
CA MET A 13 4.93 4.28 2.65
C MET A 13 3.58 4.78 2.11
N PHE A 14 2.48 4.52 2.82
CA PHE A 14 1.17 5.06 2.44
C PHE A 14 1.12 6.59 2.53
N ALA A 15 1.79 7.20 3.50
CA ALA A 15 1.87 8.66 3.58
C ALA A 15 2.58 9.24 2.37
N LEU A 16 3.74 8.68 1.97
CA LEU A 16 4.47 9.10 0.78
C LEU A 16 3.63 8.93 -0.48
N PHE A 17 2.98 7.78 -0.63
CA PHE A 17 2.12 7.49 -1.78
C PHE A 17 0.92 8.42 -1.84
N GLY A 18 0.21 8.61 -0.73
CA GLY A 18 -0.92 9.52 -0.62
C GLY A 18 -0.53 10.98 -0.89
N VAL A 19 0.60 11.46 -0.37
CA VAL A 19 1.10 12.81 -0.69
C VAL A 19 1.43 12.94 -2.18
N PHE A 20 2.04 11.92 -2.78
CA PHE A 20 2.37 11.93 -4.21
C PHE A 20 1.10 11.93 -5.08
N MET A 21 0.08 11.14 -4.72
CA MET A 21 -1.23 11.18 -5.37
C MET A 21 -1.88 12.56 -5.27
N LEU A 22 -1.73 13.25 -4.14
CA LEU A 22 -2.35 14.55 -3.90
C LEU A 22 -1.66 15.67 -4.68
N VAL A 23 -0.33 15.71 -4.64
CA VAL A 23 0.48 16.82 -5.15
C VAL A 23 0.91 16.60 -6.61
N SER A 24 1.03 15.36 -7.06
CA SER A 24 1.54 15.01 -8.39
C SER A 24 0.76 13.86 -9.05
N PRO A 25 -0.58 13.95 -9.16
CA PRO A 25 -1.39 12.89 -9.75
C PRO A 25 -1.03 12.61 -11.22
N ASP A 26 -0.63 13.62 -12.00
CA ASP A 26 -0.26 13.43 -13.41
C ASP A 26 1.01 12.59 -13.56
N ALA A 27 2.01 12.84 -12.72
CA ALA A 27 3.24 12.03 -12.70
C ALA A 27 2.94 10.59 -12.28
N MET A 28 1.99 10.41 -11.36
CA MET A 28 1.56 9.09 -10.93
C MET A 28 0.78 8.35 -12.03
N MET A 29 -0.14 9.02 -12.74
CA MET A 29 -0.82 8.44 -13.90
C MET A 29 0.17 8.04 -14.99
N ALA A 30 1.15 8.89 -15.28
CA ALA A 30 2.20 8.60 -16.24
C ALA A 30 3.00 7.34 -15.87
N SER A 31 3.22 7.08 -14.57
CA SER A 31 3.88 5.85 -14.10
C SER A 31 3.10 4.57 -14.42
N PHE A 32 1.80 4.68 -14.69
CA PHE A 32 0.91 3.59 -15.10
C PHE A 32 0.59 3.60 -16.60
N ASN A 33 1.33 4.36 -17.42
CA ASN A 33 1.03 4.60 -18.84
C ASN A 33 -0.38 5.19 -19.09
N VAL A 34 -0.94 5.87 -18.08
CA VAL A 34 -2.23 6.56 -18.21
C VAL A 34 -1.94 7.98 -18.71
N GLY A 35 -2.53 8.33 -19.85
CA GLY A 35 -2.44 9.69 -20.40
C GLY A 35 -3.07 10.73 -19.48
N GLY A 36 -2.59 11.97 -19.55
CA GLY A 36 -3.12 13.09 -18.75
C GLY A 36 -4.63 13.27 -18.96
N ASN A 37 -5.38 13.22 -17.87
CA ASN A 37 -6.82 13.41 -17.83
C ASN A 37 -7.20 14.10 -16.52
N ASP A 38 -7.72 15.33 -16.61
CA ASP A 38 -8.06 16.15 -15.44
C ASP A 38 -9.04 15.46 -14.49
N MET A 39 -10.04 14.75 -15.03
CA MET A 39 -11.01 14.00 -14.22
C MET A 39 -10.34 12.86 -13.45
N ALA A 40 -9.39 12.16 -14.08
CA ALA A 40 -8.65 11.08 -13.42
C ALA A 40 -7.66 11.64 -12.38
N ALA A 41 -7.04 12.79 -12.66
CA ALA A 41 -6.18 13.49 -11.71
C ALA A 41 -6.95 13.91 -10.45
N ASP A 42 -8.15 14.47 -10.61
CA ASP A 42 -9.01 14.85 -9.47
C ASP A 42 -9.53 13.64 -8.70
N LEU A 43 -9.81 12.53 -9.39
CA LEU A 43 -10.14 11.27 -8.73
C LEU A 43 -8.97 10.77 -7.88
N LEU A 44 -7.74 10.81 -8.39
CA LEU A 44 -6.55 10.43 -7.62
C LEU A 44 -6.34 11.34 -6.40
N ARG A 45 -6.57 12.65 -6.54
CA ARG A 45 -6.55 13.58 -5.39
C ARG A 45 -7.61 13.21 -4.35
N GLY A 46 -8.82 12.84 -4.78
CA GLY A 46 -9.86 12.35 -3.87
C GLY A 46 -9.44 11.05 -3.15
N MET A 47 -8.91 10.08 -3.89
CA MET A 47 -8.42 8.81 -3.34
C MET A 47 -7.23 9.01 -2.40
N SER A 48 -6.41 10.02 -2.63
CA SER A 48 -5.25 10.33 -1.79
C SER A 48 -5.63 10.53 -0.33
N LEU A 49 -6.79 11.16 -0.06
CA LEU A 49 -7.27 11.39 1.30
C LEU A 49 -7.56 10.08 2.03
N MET A 50 -8.08 9.07 1.32
CA MET A 50 -8.31 7.74 1.90
C MET A 50 -6.99 7.03 2.19
N VAL A 51 -6.02 7.13 1.30
CA VAL A 51 -4.67 6.55 1.51
C VAL A 51 -3.98 7.22 2.70
N LEU A 52 -4.04 8.55 2.81
CA LEU A 52 -3.49 9.31 3.93
C LEU A 52 -4.18 8.97 5.25
N ALA A 53 -5.50 8.73 5.24
CA ALA A 53 -6.22 8.25 6.41
C ALA A 53 -5.74 6.85 6.84
N ILE A 54 -5.54 5.93 5.90
CA ILE A 54 -4.98 4.59 6.18
C ILE A 54 -3.54 4.71 6.70
N ALA A 55 -2.73 5.64 6.19
CA ALA A 55 -1.40 5.90 6.70
C ALA A 55 -1.44 6.31 8.18
N TYR A 56 -2.30 7.26 8.52
CA TYR A 56 -2.51 7.70 9.90
C TYR A 56 -2.97 6.55 10.80
N ILE A 57 -3.95 5.77 10.35
CA ILE A 57 -4.44 4.58 11.09
C ILE A 57 -3.29 3.59 11.30
N SER A 58 -2.55 3.25 10.25
CA SER A 58 -1.43 2.29 10.31
C SER A 58 -0.35 2.73 11.31
N TRP A 59 -0.14 4.04 11.45
CA TRP A 59 0.81 4.60 12.42
C TRP A 59 0.37 4.39 13.86
N HIS A 60 -0.93 4.55 14.13
CA HIS A 60 -1.51 4.53 15.48
C HIS A 60 -2.06 3.16 15.91
N VAL A 61 -2.34 2.26 14.98
CA VAL A 61 -2.79 0.88 15.24
C VAL A 61 -1.96 0.15 16.30
N PRO A 62 -0.61 0.25 16.33
CA PRO A 62 0.17 -0.39 17.39
C PRO A 62 -0.19 0.05 18.81
N THR A 63 -0.65 1.30 18.96
CA THR A 63 -1.09 1.86 20.25
C THR A 63 -2.55 1.51 20.51
N TRP A 64 -3.40 1.52 19.48
CA TRP A 64 -4.85 1.25 19.63
C TRP A 64 -5.18 -0.23 19.81
N ALA A 65 -4.46 -1.11 19.11
CA ALA A 65 -4.76 -2.55 19.11
C ALA A 65 -4.30 -3.26 20.39
N GLY A 66 -3.32 -2.71 21.11
CA GLY A 66 -2.76 -3.31 22.33
C GLY A 66 -2.38 -4.78 22.10
N ASP A 67 -2.96 -5.66 22.90
CA ASP A 67 -2.71 -7.11 22.85
C ASP A 67 -3.20 -7.77 21.55
N ASN A 68 -4.16 -7.15 20.84
CA ASN A 68 -4.70 -7.68 19.58
C ASN A 68 -3.85 -7.31 18.35
N LEU A 69 -2.67 -6.70 18.53
CA LEU A 69 -1.84 -6.26 17.42
C LEU A 69 -1.48 -7.39 16.45
N LYS A 70 -1.29 -8.63 16.94
CA LYS A 70 -1.02 -9.79 16.09
C LYS A 70 -2.17 -10.08 15.11
N THR A 71 -3.42 -9.96 15.56
CA THR A 71 -4.62 -10.12 14.73
C THR A 71 -4.70 -9.04 13.66
N VAL A 72 -4.42 -7.78 14.02
CA VAL A 72 -4.40 -6.68 13.05
C VAL A 72 -3.27 -6.81 12.04
N GLY A 73 -2.10 -7.29 12.47
CA GLY A 73 -1.01 -7.61 11.56
C GLY A 73 -1.38 -8.70 10.56
N MET A 74 -2.11 -9.75 10.98
CA MET A 74 -2.57 -10.79 10.07
C MET A 74 -3.58 -10.24 9.04
N PHE A 75 -4.46 -9.33 9.48
CA PHE A 75 -5.35 -8.60 8.59
C PHE A 75 -4.56 -7.80 7.54
N PHE A 76 -3.52 -7.05 7.92
CA PHE A 76 -2.68 -6.34 6.95
C PHE A 76 -1.93 -7.28 6.00
N ALA A 77 -1.46 -8.44 6.48
CA ALA A 77 -0.85 -9.44 5.60
C ALA A 77 -1.82 -9.89 4.49
N ILE A 78 -3.06 -10.24 4.87
CA ILE A 78 -4.11 -10.66 3.93
C ILE A 78 -4.49 -9.52 2.99
N TRP A 79 -4.61 -8.30 3.53
CA TRP A 79 -4.92 -7.11 2.74
C TRP A 79 -3.88 -6.88 1.64
N HIS A 80 -2.58 -6.96 1.95
CA HIS A 80 -1.53 -6.85 0.94
C HIS A 80 -1.59 -7.98 -0.09
N VAL A 81 -1.94 -9.22 0.31
CA VAL A 81 -2.15 -10.31 -0.65
C VAL A 81 -3.30 -9.99 -1.62
N PHE A 82 -4.39 -9.36 -1.17
CA PHE A 82 -5.46 -8.93 -2.08
C PHE A 82 -4.98 -7.87 -3.08
N TYR A 83 -4.15 -6.91 -2.65
CA TYR A 83 -3.54 -5.95 -3.58
C TYR A 83 -2.66 -6.65 -4.61
N LEU A 84 -1.81 -7.61 -4.19
CA LEU A 84 -0.97 -8.37 -5.12
C LEU A 84 -1.79 -9.11 -6.18
N VAL A 85 -2.89 -9.77 -5.78
CA VAL A 85 -3.76 -10.49 -6.71
C VAL A 85 -4.43 -9.53 -7.69
N LEU A 86 -4.94 -8.39 -7.20
CA LEU A 86 -5.57 -7.38 -8.06
C LEU A 86 -4.57 -6.77 -9.06
N SER A 87 -3.39 -6.38 -8.59
CA SER A 87 -2.34 -5.82 -9.43
C SER A 87 -1.84 -6.82 -10.47
N ALA A 88 -1.69 -8.09 -10.10
CA ALA A 88 -1.34 -9.16 -11.06
C ALA A 88 -2.42 -9.33 -12.14
N TYR A 89 -3.69 -9.28 -11.76
CA TYR A 89 -4.81 -9.30 -12.71
C TYR A 89 -4.75 -8.09 -13.67
N GLN A 90 -4.59 -6.88 -13.15
CA GLN A 90 -4.50 -5.66 -13.97
C GLN A 90 -3.31 -5.67 -14.94
N MET A 91 -2.19 -6.29 -14.55
CA MET A 91 -1.07 -6.50 -15.47
C MET A 91 -1.41 -7.55 -16.54
N SER A 92 -2.09 -8.64 -16.17
CA SER A 92 -2.50 -9.68 -17.13
C SER A 92 -3.48 -9.18 -18.19
N THR A 93 -4.30 -8.18 -17.87
CA THR A 93 -5.24 -7.55 -18.81
C THR A 93 -4.62 -6.40 -19.61
N GLY A 94 -3.33 -6.11 -19.38
CA GLY A 94 -2.61 -5.00 -20.02
C GLY A 94 -3.03 -3.61 -19.52
N SER A 95 -3.78 -3.54 -18.42
CA SER A 95 -4.21 -2.27 -17.82
C SER A 95 -3.04 -1.56 -17.12
N PHE A 96 -2.14 -2.33 -16.51
CA PHE A 96 -0.93 -1.83 -15.86
C PHE A 96 0.34 -2.32 -16.59
N PRO A 97 1.44 -1.52 -16.60
CA PRO A 97 2.70 -1.95 -17.17
C PRO A 97 3.25 -3.17 -16.42
N SER A 98 3.67 -4.23 -17.09
CA SER A 98 4.30 -5.40 -16.45
C SER A 98 5.83 -5.33 -16.48
N ASP A 99 6.39 -4.11 -16.56
CA ASP A 99 7.83 -3.91 -16.58
C ASP A 99 8.46 -4.05 -15.19
N THR A 100 9.78 -4.19 -15.16
CA THR A 100 10.54 -4.35 -13.91
C THR A 100 10.32 -3.18 -12.95
N ALA A 101 10.09 -1.97 -13.46
CA ALA A 101 9.92 -0.78 -12.64
C ALA A 101 8.58 -0.82 -11.89
N ASN A 102 7.48 -1.22 -12.55
CA ASN A 102 6.18 -1.34 -11.90
C ASN A 102 6.13 -2.58 -10.98
N ILE A 103 6.74 -3.69 -11.37
CA ILE A 103 6.83 -4.87 -10.49
C ILE A 103 7.64 -4.53 -9.23
N ALA A 104 8.79 -3.89 -9.35
CA ALA A 104 9.61 -3.55 -8.18
C ALA A 104 9.01 -2.40 -7.35
N GLY A 105 8.44 -1.39 -8.00
CA GLY A 105 7.96 -0.16 -7.37
C GLY A 105 6.54 -0.25 -6.79
N ASN A 106 5.65 -1.01 -7.42
CA ASN A 106 4.27 -1.17 -6.98
C ASN A 106 4.04 -2.50 -6.23
N LEU A 107 4.34 -3.64 -6.87
CA LEU A 107 4.16 -4.95 -6.22
C LEU A 107 5.20 -5.23 -5.13
N GLY A 108 6.43 -4.73 -5.29
CA GLY A 108 7.54 -4.98 -4.36
C GLY A 108 7.20 -4.65 -2.90
N PRO A 109 6.74 -3.42 -2.60
CA PRO A 109 6.29 -3.06 -1.25
C PRO A 109 5.21 -4.00 -0.70
N ASP A 110 4.19 -4.34 -1.49
CA ASP A 110 3.10 -5.22 -1.05
C ASP A 110 3.60 -6.64 -0.71
N VAL A 111 4.50 -7.21 -1.52
CA VAL A 111 5.12 -8.51 -1.22
C VAL A 111 5.91 -8.44 0.10
N VAL A 112 6.73 -7.39 0.25
CA VAL A 112 7.57 -7.20 1.45
C VAL A 112 6.68 -7.05 2.69
N PHE A 113 5.67 -6.19 2.64
CA PHE A 113 4.76 -6.00 3.77
C PHE A 113 3.94 -7.26 4.06
N ALA A 114 3.40 -7.96 3.07
CA ALA A 114 2.68 -9.21 3.27
C ALA A 114 3.51 -10.24 4.05
N ILE A 115 4.77 -10.46 3.62
CA ILE A 115 5.70 -11.38 4.29
C ILE A 115 6.02 -10.90 5.71
N LEU A 116 6.34 -9.63 5.88
CA LEU A 116 6.70 -9.07 7.18
C LEU A 116 5.54 -9.15 8.16
N PHE A 117 4.33 -8.77 7.76
CA PHE A 117 3.14 -8.86 8.61
C PHE A 117 2.81 -10.31 8.95
N PHE A 118 2.80 -11.22 7.97
CA PHE A 118 2.53 -12.63 8.22
C PHE A 118 3.54 -13.23 9.19
N TRP A 119 4.84 -13.00 8.97
CA TRP A 119 5.89 -13.55 9.81
C TRP A 119 5.85 -12.94 11.21
N LYS A 120 5.71 -11.62 11.34
CA LYS A 120 5.74 -10.94 12.64
C LYS A 120 4.44 -11.08 13.43
N SER A 121 3.32 -11.40 12.79
CA SER A 121 2.09 -11.82 13.48
C SER A 121 2.16 -13.25 14.01
N ARG A 122 3.05 -14.10 13.47
CA ARG A 122 3.22 -15.51 13.90
C ARG A 122 4.45 -15.76 14.75
N ALA A 123 5.43 -14.86 14.78
CA ALA A 123 6.58 -14.95 15.67
C ALA A 123 6.09 -14.83 17.13
N ASP A 124 6.45 -15.82 17.94
CA ASP A 124 5.99 -16.15 19.29
C ASP A 124 4.55 -16.70 19.37
N ALA A 125 4.45 -17.99 19.02
CA ALA A 125 3.73 -19.01 19.78
C ALA A 125 4.80 -19.92 20.43
#